data_AF-A0A1R1C087-F1
#
_entry.id   AF-A0A1R1C087-F1
#
_cell.length_a   1.000
_cell.length_b   1.000
_cell.length_c   1.000
_cell.angle_alpha   90.00
_cell.angle_beta   90.00
_cell.angle_gamma   90.00
#
_symmetry.space_group_name_H-M   'P 1'
#
loop_
_entity.id
_entity.type
_entity.pdbx_description
1 polymer ?
#
loop_
_entity_poly.entity_id
_entity_poly.type
_entity_poly.pdbx_seq_one_letter_code
_entity_poly.pdbx_strand_id
1 'polypeptide(L)' 'MIELARKRNGECLSTEYINAHTKLMWKCVHGHEWEAKPNNIQQGKWCPRCVNLYPISYEDDYLNIKGEDYD' A
#
# COMPACT_ATOMS: atom_id res chain seq x y z
N MET A 1 4.15 13.01 5.92
CA MET A 1 3.29 11.82 5.66
C MET A 1 3.08 11.54 4.18
N ILE A 2 2.85 12.57 3.36
CA ILE A 2 2.68 12.45 1.89
C ILE A 2 3.86 11.73 1.23
N GLU A 3 5.11 12.07 1.57
CA GLU A 3 6.29 11.39 1.02
C GLU A 3 6.36 9.90 1.41
N LEU A 4 5.98 9.58 2.65
CA LEU A 4 5.96 8.20 3.14
C LEU A 4 4.95 7.35 2.37
N ALA A 5 3.79 7.93 2.05
CA ALA A 5 2.79 7.28 1.22
C ALA A 5 3.32 7.07 -0.21
N ARG A 6 3.92 8.11 -0.81
CA ARG A 6 4.49 8.07 -2.17
C ARG A 6 5.59 7.02 -2.31
N LYS A 7 6.46 6.83 -1.30
CA LYS A 7 7.49 5.77 -1.29
C LYS A 7 6.91 4.35 -1.38
N ARG A 8 5.62 4.17 -1.10
CA ARG A 8 4.89 2.90 -1.14
C ARG A 8 3.80 2.90 -2.22
N ASN A 9 3.94 3.80 -3.21
CA ASN A 9 2.97 4.02 -4.29
C ASN A 9 1.54 4.23 -3.78
N GLY A 10 1.40 4.84 -2.60
CA GLY A 10 0.11 5.18 -2.02
C GLY A 10 -0.03 6.65 -1.72
N GLU A 11 -1.17 6.97 -1.13
CA GLU A 11 -1.60 8.32 -0.81
C GLU A 11 -1.99 8.41 0.67
N CYS A 12 -1.64 9.52 1.29
CA CYS A 12 -2.17 9.88 2.60
C CYS A 12 -3.39 10.76 2.33
N LEU A 13 -4.59 10.27 2.65
CA LEU A 13 -5.86 10.96 2.41
C LEU A 13 -6.18 11.97 3.52
N SER A 14 -5.57 11.82 4.70
CA SER A 14 -5.70 12.83 5.75
C SER A 14 -4.92 14.11 5.40
N THR A 15 -5.61 15.24 5.47
CA THR A 15 -5.06 16.58 5.25
C THR A 15 -4.29 17.10 6.46
N GLU A 16 -4.65 16.65 7.67
CA GLU A 16 -4.05 17.10 8.92
C GLU A 16 -3.19 16.00 9.56
N TYR A 17 -1.94 16.34 9.85
CA TYR A 17 -1.05 15.51 10.63
C TYR A 17 -0.91 16.09 12.03
N ILE A 18 -1.48 15.41 13.03
CA ILE A 18 -1.42 15.84 14.43
C ILE A 18 -0.15 15.28 15.11
N ASN A 19 0.04 13.96 15.08
CA ASN A 19 1.22 13.29 15.63
C ASN A 19 1.34 11.85 15.09
N ALA A 20 2.39 11.13 15.49
CA ALA A 20 2.69 9.79 14.98
C ALA A 20 1.73 8.68 15.49
N HIS A 21 0.91 8.99 16.50
CA HIS A 21 -0.03 8.08 17.16
C HIS A 21 -1.49 8.31 16.76
N THR A 22 -1.80 9.48 16.19
CA THR A 22 -3.10 9.78 15.60
C THR A 22 -3.26 8.98 14.31
N LYS A 23 -4.40 8.29 14.17
CA LYS A 23 -4.70 7.56 12.93
C LYS A 23 -4.88 8.55 11.79
N LEU A 24 -4.28 8.24 10.66
CA LEU A 24 -4.54 8.91 9.39
C LEU A 24 -5.20 7.92 8.44
N MET A 25 -5.91 8.45 7.45
CA MET A 25 -6.45 7.69 6.34
C MET A 25 -5.38 7.55 5.25
N TRP A 26 -5.21 6.34 4.75
CA TRP A 26 -4.23 5.94 3.75
C TRP A 26 -4.91 5.24 2.60
N LYS A 27 -4.32 5.33 1.41
CA LYS A 27 -4.71 4.61 0.21
C LYS A 27 -3.49 3.97 -0.43
N CYS A 28 -3.56 2.71 -0.85
CA CYS A 28 -2.45 2.06 -1.57
C CYS A 28 -2.66 2.14 -3.08
N VAL A 29 -1.65 1.69 -3.83
CA VAL A 29 -1.67 1.64 -5.31
C VAL A 29 -2.88 0.85 -5.87
N HIS A 30 -3.36 -0.17 -5.16
CA HIS A 30 -4.54 -0.95 -5.55
C HIS A 30 -5.87 -0.28 -5.17
N GLY A 31 -5.83 0.96 -4.66
CA GLY A 31 -7.03 1.71 -4.27
C GLY A 31 -7.62 1.33 -2.90
N HIS A 32 -6.96 0.47 -2.12
CA HIS A 32 -7.44 0.13 -0.79
C HIS A 32 -7.27 1.30 0.18
N GLU A 33 -8.35 1.73 0.81
CA GLU A 33 -8.34 2.76 1.84
C GLU A 33 -8.37 2.15 3.26
N TRP A 34 -7.53 2.62 4.18
CA TRP A 34 -7.54 2.16 5.57
C TRP A 34 -6.99 3.21 6.54
N GLU A 35 -7.39 3.11 7.80
CA GLU A 35 -6.85 3.93 8.87
C GLU A 35 -5.64 3.27 9.52
N ALA A 36 -4.54 4.00 9.62
CA ALA A 36 -3.35 3.54 10.32
C ALA A 36 -2.57 4.67 10.98
N LYS A 37 -1.88 4.33 12.06
CA LYS A 37 -0.97 5.25 12.73
C LYS A 37 0.27 5.47 11.85
N PRO A 38 0.72 6.71 11.64
CA PRO A 38 2.00 7.04 11.00
C PRO A 38 3.18 6.21 11.49
N ASN A 39 3.29 5.96 12.79
CA ASN A 39 4.36 5.13 13.37
C ASN A 39 4.32 3.68 12.84
N ASN A 40 3.14 3.09 12.69
CA ASN A 40 3.00 1.75 12.11
C ASN A 40 3.47 1.73 10.64
N ILE A 41 3.13 2.77 9.89
CA ILE A 41 3.56 2.92 8.50
C ILE A 41 5.09 3.06 8.40
N GLN A 42 5.71 3.85 9.28
CA GLN A 42 7.16 4.02 9.36
C GLN A 42 7.88 2.71 9.73
N GLN A 43 7.28 1.89 10.61
CA GLN A 43 7.77 0.57 10.97
C GLN A 43 7.57 -0.51 9.88
N GLY A 44 7.03 -0.13 8.71
CA GLY A 44 6.87 -1.02 7.56
C GLY A 44 5.51 -1.71 7.46
N LYS A 45 4.59 -1.51 8.40
CA LYS A 45 3.21 -2.01 8.29
C LYS A 45 2.45 -1.16 7.27
N TRP A 46 1.99 -1.76 6.18
CA TRP A 46 1.33 -1.04 5.09
C TRP A 46 -0.16 -1.41 4.99
N CYS A 47 -0.62 -1.75 3.79
CA CYS A 47 -2.00 -2.10 3.49
C CYS A 47 -2.30 -3.54 3.94
N PRO A 48 -3.22 -3.77 4.90
CA PRO A 48 -3.55 -5.12 5.37
C PRO A 48 -4.16 -5.98 4.26
N ARG A 49 -4.87 -5.36 3.31
CA ARG A 49 -5.43 -6.08 2.16
C ARG A 49 -4.34 -6.55 1.20
N CYS A 50 -3.34 -5.73 0.91
CA CYS A 50 -2.22 -6.15 0.04
C CYS A 50 -1.36 -7.25 0.68
N VAL A 51 -1.15 -7.21 1.99
CA VAL A 51 -0.39 -8.26 2.70
C VAL A 51 -1.13 -9.59 2.67
N ASN A 52 -2.46 -9.59 2.74
CA ASN A 52 -3.28 -10.81 2.68
C ASN A 52 -3.51 -11.34 1.25
N LEU A 53 -3.26 -10.54 0.21
CA LEU A 53 -3.41 -10.94 -1.20
C LEU A 53 -2.18 -11.65 -1.77
N TYR A 54 -1.08 -11.71 -1.02
CA TYR A 54 0.08 -12.56 -1.32
C TYR A 54 0.24 -13.64 -0.23
N PRO A 55 -0.61 -14.68 -0.17
CA PRO A 55 -0.09 -15.97 0.23
C PRO A 55 1.01 -16.31 -0.77
N ILE A 56 2.24 -16.45 -0.31
CA ILE A 56 3.36 -16.93 -1.10
C ILE A 56 3.10 -18.42 -1.44
N SER A 57 2.17 -18.70 -2.35
CA SER A 57 2.22 -19.92 -3.13
C SER A 57 3.18 -19.63 -4.29
N TYR A 58 4.45 -19.91 -4.04
CA TYR A 58 5.45 -20.08 -5.09
C TYR A 58 4.85 -20.99 -6.17
N GLU A 59 4.56 -20.44 -7.35
CA GLU A 59 4.80 -21.01 -8.70
C GLU A 59 3.96 -20.40 -9.85
N ASP A 60 3.07 -19.40 -9.68
CA ASP A 60 2.13 -19.06 -10.78
C ASP A 60 2.02 -17.60 -11.29
N ASP A 61 2.81 -16.62 -10.85
CA ASP A 61 2.66 -15.21 -11.35
C ASP A 61 3.90 -14.64 -12.06
N TYR A 62 4.69 -15.49 -12.74
CA TYR A 62 5.81 -15.04 -13.57
C TYR A 62 5.42 -14.64 -15.01
N LEU A 63 4.15 -14.76 -15.45
CA LEU A 63 3.82 -14.65 -16.89
C LEU A 63 2.59 -13.83 -17.30
N ASN A 64 1.79 -13.22 -16.42
CA ASN A 64 0.67 -12.37 -16.84
C ASN A 64 0.77 -11.02 -16.11
N ILE A 65 1.25 -9.91 -16.66
CA ILE A 65 0.55 -9.07 -17.64
C ILE A 65 1.61 -8.19 -18.35
N LYS A 66 2.51 -8.81 -19.13
CA LYS A 66 2.98 -8.21 -20.39
C LYS A 66 1.88 -8.62 -21.38
N GLY A 67 1.08 -7.71 -21.93
CA GLY A 67 1.56 -6.63 -22.77
C GLY A 67 1.85 -7.19 -24.16
N GLU A 68 0.76 -7.54 -24.84
CA GLU A 68 0.56 -7.49 -26.30
C GLU A 68 1.40 -8.35 -27.26
N ASP A 69 0.64 -8.85 -28.25
CA ASP A 69 1.00 -9.31 -29.59
C ASP A 69 1.52 -10.73 -29.82
N TYR A 70 0.56 -11.54 -30.29
CA TYR A 70 0.72 -12.71 -31.17
C TYR A 70 1.50 -12.35 -32.43
N ASP A 71 2.48 -13.18 -32.78
CA ASP A 71 2.69 -13.68 -34.15
C ASP A 71 3.13 -15.14 -34.07
#